data_AF-A0A8S8XSD5-F1
#
_entry.id   AF-A0A8S8XSD5-F1
#
_cell.length_a   1.000
_cell.length_b   1.000
_cell.length_c   1.000
_cell.angle_alpha   90.00
_cell.angle_beta   90.00
_cell.angle_gamma   90.00
#
_symmetry.space_group_name_H-M   'P 1'
#
loop_
_entity.id
_entity.type
_entity.pdbx_description
1 polymer ?
#
loop_
_entity_poly.entity_id
_entity_poly.type
_entity_poly.pdbx_seq_one_letter_code
_entity_poly.pdbx_strand_id
1 'polypeptide(L)'
;MLQSGHVENLKKVSITLFPMWSLILNVLPSIAGSDISGAFAPISSLAIKRKLGHCKYHDCNFLFCKTTIFLCGGFFFENFHGESFTLTKLRFIILVNRIVQKGENSLHLLMLDKIQSTPAKICLGLTALVMFVYSLNFMFLADCYSIGGDGCFTLLNNKSTPGSDFFGNGAPETAFNGILMFGIFLSSMIILIEGPKGKWTTMIPVMIGLFAMTVAMWMDDTGVLDENTTPKYVVPVVLVLYAVSYFLMKDEGVNEGLSDYKPGIKVQDKFAMVALILLVLMGLFYSLRMIFTPDTVISEGFPSGEEWVAALGLDSSRALGQGVPSEVTVAVSGSLILVYTLWSALVLTNGASGQWSVMHPSLFAFISVTIGTYTGMLAGTARTVSDGNQMDALAGPLVMLLVAIAYFRLRSEGMEDGMTFQGEEVESAWFTNGLLTFALIMGALFAIVSIFWENVG
;
A
#
# COMPACT_ATOMS: atom_id res chain seq x y z
N MET A 1 20.83 -54.51 -5.11
CA MET A 1 21.41 -53.65 -6.16
C MET A 1 20.29 -52.78 -6.70
N LEU A 2 20.19 -51.48 -6.49
CA LEU A 2 20.94 -50.51 -5.68
C LEU A 2 19.92 -49.42 -5.29
N GLN A 3 19.98 -49.01 -4.03
CA GLN A 3 19.33 -47.85 -3.44
C GLN A 3 19.96 -46.54 -3.95
N SER A 4 19.26 -45.46 -3.63
CA SER A 4 19.74 -44.08 -3.38
C SER A 4 19.69 -43.11 -4.57
N GLY A 5 19.09 -41.96 -4.30
CA GLY A 5 19.28 -40.75 -5.10
C GLY A 5 18.02 -39.97 -5.41
N HIS A 6 17.29 -39.45 -4.41
CA HIS A 6 16.51 -38.20 -4.53
C HIS A 6 15.88 -37.79 -3.18
N VAL A 7 16.72 -37.57 -2.17
CA VAL A 7 16.31 -36.90 -0.91
C VAL A 7 17.40 -35.89 -0.52
N GLU A 8 17.70 -34.91 -1.39
CA GLU A 8 18.60 -33.80 -1.01
C GLU A 8 18.13 -32.40 -1.40
N ASN A 9 17.05 -32.21 -2.17
CA ASN A 9 16.64 -30.86 -2.62
C ASN A 9 15.51 -30.19 -1.81
N LEU A 10 15.01 -30.80 -0.73
CA LEU A 10 13.96 -30.19 0.12
C LEU A 10 14.49 -29.40 1.33
N LYS A 11 15.82 -29.27 1.49
CA LYS A 11 16.44 -28.55 2.62
C LYS A 11 16.89 -27.12 2.33
N LYS A 12 16.68 -26.60 1.11
CA LYS A 12 17.10 -25.24 0.72
C LYS A 12 15.97 -24.26 0.39
N VAL A 13 14.72 -24.62 0.66
CA VAL A 13 13.60 -23.67 0.59
C VAL A 13 13.38 -23.06 1.98
N SER A 14 14.40 -22.35 2.47
CA SER A 14 14.21 -21.38 3.55
C SER A 14 13.64 -20.14 2.88
N ILE A 15 12.31 -20.04 2.86
CA ILE A 15 11.58 -18.90 2.29
C ILE A 15 11.87 -17.67 3.14
N THR A 16 12.91 -16.93 2.77
CA THR A 16 13.26 -15.62 3.33
C THR A 16 12.35 -14.54 2.73
N LEU A 17 11.05 -14.62 3.03
CA LEU A 17 10.13 -13.47 2.98
C LEU A 17 10.18 -12.66 4.31
N PHE A 18 11.12 -12.99 5.18
CA PHE A 18 11.25 -12.53 6.57
C PHE A 18 11.22 -11.01 6.82
N PRO A 19 11.69 -10.12 5.93
CA PRO A 19 11.67 -8.68 6.24
C PRO A 19 10.25 -8.10 6.13
N MET A 20 9.58 -8.42 5.03
CA MET A 20 8.21 -7.97 4.75
C MET A 20 7.22 -8.69 5.67
N TRP A 21 7.48 -9.97 5.98
CA TRP A 21 6.61 -10.80 6.83
C TRP A 21 6.73 -10.51 8.31
N SER A 22 7.92 -10.17 8.84
CA SER A 22 8.01 -9.72 10.23
C SER A 22 7.22 -8.42 10.45
N LEU A 23 7.14 -7.56 9.43
CA LEU A 23 6.38 -6.31 9.50
C LEU A 23 4.86 -6.57 9.52
N ILE A 24 4.35 -7.44 8.63
CA ILE A 24 2.91 -7.79 8.57
C ILE A 24 2.48 -8.62 9.80
N LEU A 25 3.29 -9.60 10.21
CA LEU A 25 3.00 -10.45 11.38
C LEU A 25 3.10 -9.72 12.72
N ASN A 26 3.85 -8.62 12.82
CA ASN A 26 3.90 -7.80 14.03
C ASN A 26 2.75 -6.77 14.11
N VAL A 27 2.11 -6.43 12.98
CA VAL A 27 0.95 -5.53 12.95
C VAL A 27 -0.36 -6.29 13.26
N LEU A 28 -0.47 -7.56 12.83
CA LEU A 28 -1.65 -8.41 13.05
C LEU A 28 -2.12 -8.52 14.53
N PRO A 29 -1.24 -8.73 15.53
CA PRO A 29 -1.64 -8.77 16.94
C PRO A 29 -2.12 -7.41 17.47
N SER A 30 -1.69 -6.29 16.85
CA SER A 30 -2.14 -4.95 17.22
C SER A 30 -3.52 -4.62 16.67
N ILE A 31 -3.92 -5.25 15.55
CA ILE A 31 -5.26 -5.13 14.94
C ILE A 31 -6.30 -5.96 15.73
N ALA A 32 -5.88 -7.07 16.35
CA ALA A 32 -6.78 -7.98 17.05
C ALA A 32 -7.28 -7.48 18.43
N GLY A 33 -6.83 -6.33 18.93
CA GLY A 33 -7.25 -5.77 20.21
C GLY A 33 -6.79 -6.59 21.42
N SER A 34 -6.28 -5.93 22.45
CA SER A 34 -5.79 -6.56 23.69
C SER A 34 -6.90 -7.02 24.65
N ASP A 35 -8.15 -7.21 24.19
CA ASP A 35 -9.29 -7.57 25.04
C ASP A 35 -9.98 -8.90 24.66
N ILE A 36 -9.21 -9.88 24.17
CA ILE A 36 -9.68 -11.28 24.15
C ILE A 36 -9.28 -11.96 25.47
N SER A 37 -9.83 -11.47 26.59
CA SER A 37 -9.80 -12.19 27.88
C SER A 37 -11.21 -12.63 28.29
N GLY A 38 -11.93 -13.29 27.38
CA GLY A 38 -13.30 -13.74 27.69
C GLY A 38 -13.89 -14.88 26.88
N ALA A 39 -13.24 -15.36 25.81
CA ALA A 39 -13.90 -16.28 24.87
C ALA A 39 -13.03 -17.47 24.46
N PHE A 40 -12.42 -18.17 25.42
CA PHE A 40 -11.97 -19.55 25.21
C PHE A 40 -12.14 -20.36 26.50
N ALA A 41 -13.31 -20.97 26.68
CA ALA A 41 -13.46 -22.14 27.53
C ALA A 41 -13.42 -23.38 26.62
N PRO A 42 -12.45 -24.30 26.77
CA PRO A 42 -12.35 -25.48 25.93
C PRO A 42 -13.33 -26.56 26.41
N ILE A 43 -14.12 -27.10 25.49
CA ILE A 43 -14.80 -28.37 25.68
C ILE A 43 -13.77 -29.48 25.49
N SER A 44 -13.30 -30.11 26.59
CA SER A 44 -13.26 -31.58 26.72
C SER A 44 -12.60 -32.10 28.02
N SER A 45 -13.35 -33.00 28.66
CA SER A 45 -12.94 -34.12 29.53
C SER A 45 -12.64 -33.91 31.03
N LEU A 46 -13.50 -34.57 31.81
CA LEU A 46 -13.28 -35.33 33.05
C LEU A 46 -12.53 -34.71 34.25
N ALA A 47 -13.34 -34.40 35.27
CA ALA A 47 -13.19 -34.67 36.70
C ALA A 47 -11.77 -34.92 37.30
N ILE A 48 -11.39 -34.10 38.28
CA ILE A 48 -11.01 -34.51 39.67
C ILE A 48 -10.88 -33.27 40.57
N LYS A 49 -11.37 -33.41 41.81
CA LYS A 49 -11.50 -32.43 42.91
C LYS A 49 -10.18 -31.96 43.54
N ARG A 50 -10.30 -30.85 44.32
CA ARG A 50 -9.51 -30.35 45.49
C ARG A 50 -8.30 -29.46 45.14
N LYS A 51 -7.87 -28.48 45.94
CA LYS A 51 -8.34 -27.64 47.08
C LYS A 51 -7.09 -26.82 47.47
N LEU A 52 -7.26 -25.56 47.86
CA LEU A 52 -6.35 -24.74 48.70
C LEU A 52 -5.00 -24.23 48.14
N GLY A 53 -4.70 -22.96 48.48
CA GLY A 53 -3.42 -22.64 49.13
C GLY A 53 -2.66 -21.42 48.62
N HIS A 54 -2.70 -20.34 49.41
CA HIS A 54 -1.74 -19.22 49.41
C HIS A 54 -0.26 -19.65 49.31
N CYS A 55 0.58 -18.87 48.63
CA CYS A 55 1.87 -18.43 49.21
C CYS A 55 2.51 -17.25 48.45
N LYS A 56 3.28 -16.47 49.21
CA LYS A 56 3.89 -15.17 48.92
C LYS A 56 5.41 -15.31 49.17
N TYR A 57 6.21 -14.46 48.51
CA TYR A 57 7.62 -14.06 48.79
C TYR A 57 8.84 -14.86 48.24
N HIS A 58 9.61 -14.14 47.40
CA HIS A 58 11.07 -13.86 47.35
C HIS A 58 12.16 -14.94 47.08
N ASP A 59 12.95 -14.61 46.03
CA ASP A 59 14.38 -14.78 45.74
C ASP A 59 15.09 -16.15 45.72
N CYS A 60 15.46 -16.61 44.52
CA CYS A 60 16.87 -16.88 44.17
C CYS A 60 17.11 -17.12 42.65
N ASN A 61 18.27 -16.62 42.21
CA ASN A 61 18.82 -16.58 40.86
C ASN A 61 18.93 -17.93 40.13
N PHE A 62 18.63 -17.95 38.83
CA PHE A 62 19.39 -18.74 37.86
C PHE A 62 19.50 -18.02 36.52
N LEU A 63 20.74 -17.90 36.07
CA LEU A 63 21.22 -17.25 34.86
C LEU A 63 20.81 -18.08 33.63
N PHE A 64 19.99 -17.51 32.74
CA PHE A 64 19.99 -17.88 31.32
C PHE A 64 19.87 -16.62 30.47
N CYS A 65 20.95 -16.33 29.77
CA CYS A 65 21.07 -15.25 28.80
C CYS A 65 20.06 -15.48 27.68
N LYS A 66 19.04 -14.61 27.59
CA LYS A 66 18.17 -14.47 26.42
C LYS A 66 17.88 -12.99 26.25
N THR A 67 18.72 -12.32 25.47
CA THR A 67 18.55 -10.93 25.06
C THR A 67 17.26 -10.81 24.25
N THR A 68 16.18 -10.43 24.93
CA THR A 68 14.91 -10.03 24.32
C THR A 68 14.94 -8.51 24.28
N ILE A 69 15.18 -7.93 23.10
CA ILE A 69 15.07 -6.48 22.92
C ILE A 69 13.58 -6.17 22.81
N PHE A 70 13.03 -5.67 23.91
CA PHE A 70 11.80 -4.88 23.93
C PHE A 70 12.07 -3.58 23.15
N LEU A 71 11.51 -3.46 21.96
CA LEU A 71 11.38 -2.15 21.30
C LEU A 71 10.20 -1.43 21.97
N CYS A 72 10.51 -0.64 23.00
CA CYS A 72 9.64 0.42 23.50
C CYS A 72 9.30 1.37 22.35
N GLY A 73 8.12 1.19 21.75
CA GLY A 73 7.49 2.15 20.85
C GLY A 73 6.97 3.34 21.64
N GLY A 74 7.88 4.15 22.17
CA GLY A 74 7.61 5.45 22.76
C GLY A 74 8.44 6.50 22.05
N PHE A 75 7.96 6.98 20.90
CA PHE A 75 8.49 8.18 20.26
C PHE A 75 7.35 9.17 20.00
N PHE A 76 7.21 10.10 20.96
CA PHE A 76 6.74 11.47 20.85
C PHE A 76 5.60 11.79 19.85
N PHE A 77 4.36 11.67 20.31
CA PHE A 77 3.31 12.65 20.02
C PHE A 77 3.00 13.39 21.33
N GLU A 78 3.79 14.41 21.66
CA GLU A 78 3.36 15.39 22.65
C GLU A 78 2.63 16.53 21.93
N ASN A 79 1.48 16.90 22.48
CA ASN A 79 0.59 17.97 22.06
C ASN A 79 1.35 19.26 21.67
N PHE A 80 1.25 19.66 20.39
CA PHE A 80 1.64 21.01 19.98
C PHE A 80 0.39 21.87 19.82
N HIS A 81 0.03 22.55 20.92
CA HIS A 81 -0.74 23.78 20.87
C HIS A 81 0.07 24.86 20.14
N GLY A 82 -0.65 25.70 19.40
CA GLY A 82 -0.09 26.65 18.44
C GLY A 82 0.97 27.59 19.01
N GLU A 83 2.04 27.75 18.25
CA GLU A 83 2.79 28.99 18.11
C GLU A 83 3.63 28.89 16.81
N SER A 84 3.75 30.03 16.13
CA SER A 84 4.28 30.24 14.79
C SER A 84 5.73 29.74 14.58
N PHE A 85 5.97 28.99 13.50
CA PHE A 85 7.31 28.50 13.15
C PHE A 85 7.96 29.28 11.99
N THR A 86 8.80 30.25 12.34
CA THR A 86 9.90 30.71 11.47
C THR A 86 11.03 29.69 11.51
N LEU A 87 11.12 28.85 10.47
CA LEU A 87 12.07 27.74 10.39
C LEU A 87 13.43 28.23 9.86
N THR A 88 14.37 28.52 10.76
CA THR A 88 15.73 28.94 10.37
C THR A 88 16.57 27.73 9.95
N LYS A 89 17.16 27.81 8.74
CA LYS A 89 18.00 26.84 8.00
C LYS A 89 18.97 25.98 8.85
N LEU A 90 19.42 26.49 9.99
CA LEU A 90 20.39 25.83 10.88
C LEU A 90 19.78 24.67 11.70
N ARG A 91 18.50 24.73 12.10
CA ARG A 91 17.87 23.67 12.90
C ARG A 91 17.55 22.42 12.09
N PHE A 92 17.22 22.57 10.80
CA PHE A 92 17.00 21.45 9.88
C PHE A 92 18.31 20.66 9.66
N ILE A 93 19.44 21.36 9.44
CA ILE A 93 20.75 20.72 9.25
C ILE A 93 21.17 19.94 10.51
N ILE A 94 20.92 20.48 11.70
CA ILE A 94 21.27 19.80 12.96
C ILE A 94 20.38 18.57 13.18
N LEU A 95 19.08 18.64 12.87
CA LEU A 95 18.17 17.50 12.99
C LEU A 95 18.53 16.38 12.01
N VAL A 96 18.81 16.73 10.75
CA VAL A 96 19.27 15.79 9.72
C VAL A 96 20.59 15.14 10.14
N ASN A 97 21.58 15.92 10.61
CA ASN A 97 22.85 15.35 11.06
C ASN A 97 22.70 14.43 12.28
N ARG A 98 21.77 14.72 13.19
CA ARG A 98 21.49 13.87 14.36
C ARG A 98 20.81 12.56 13.99
N ILE A 99 19.95 12.57 12.96
CA ILE A 99 19.34 11.37 12.39
C ILE A 99 20.38 10.54 11.61
N VAL A 100 21.27 11.20 10.85
CA VAL A 100 22.37 10.56 10.12
C VAL A 100 23.33 9.83 11.07
N GLN A 101 23.81 10.50 12.14
CA GLN A 101 24.72 9.86 13.10
C GLN A 101 24.07 8.75 13.93
N LYS A 102 22.77 8.86 14.24
CA LYS A 102 22.07 7.82 15.00
C LYS A 102 21.63 6.65 14.10
N GLY A 103 21.46 6.89 12.80
CA GLY A 103 21.21 5.89 11.77
C GLY A 103 22.45 5.03 11.44
N GLU A 104 23.66 5.61 11.44
CA GLU A 104 24.90 4.86 11.14
C GLU A 104 25.13 3.63 12.03
N ASN A 105 24.72 3.68 13.30
CA ASN A 105 24.99 2.59 14.25
C ASN A 105 23.89 1.52 14.33
N SER A 106 22.72 1.74 13.70
CA SER A 106 21.58 0.81 13.74
C SER A 106 21.12 0.35 12.34
N LEU A 107 21.58 1.03 11.28
CA LEU A 107 21.25 0.74 9.89
C LEU A 107 22.30 -0.16 9.22
N HIS A 108 22.92 -1.06 9.96
CA HIS A 108 23.57 -2.26 9.43
C HIS A 108 22.52 -3.35 9.14
N LEU A 109 21.35 -2.94 8.62
CA LEU A 109 20.28 -3.85 8.21
C LEU A 109 20.59 -4.28 6.77
N LEU A 110 21.07 -5.51 6.63
CA LEU A 110 21.58 -6.26 5.47
C LEU A 110 20.72 -6.30 4.17
N MET A 111 19.92 -5.27 3.85
CA MET A 111 18.94 -5.33 2.75
C MET A 111 18.89 -4.10 1.84
N LEU A 112 19.76 -3.10 2.05
CA LEU A 112 19.70 -1.83 1.33
C LEU A 112 21.03 -1.40 0.69
N ASP A 113 21.98 -2.31 0.48
CA ASP A 113 23.35 -1.94 0.07
C ASP A 113 23.51 -1.63 -1.43
N LYS A 114 22.44 -1.77 -2.22
CA LYS A 114 22.47 -1.51 -3.67
C LYS A 114 22.41 -0.02 -4.05
N ILE A 115 21.92 0.84 -3.14
CA ILE A 115 22.01 2.30 -3.29
C ILE A 115 23.25 2.79 -2.52
N GLN A 116 24.20 3.39 -3.23
CA GLN A 116 25.45 3.91 -2.69
C GLN A 116 25.23 5.24 -1.96
N SER A 117 24.35 6.11 -2.48
CA SER A 117 24.03 7.38 -1.84
C SER A 117 23.16 7.17 -0.59
N THR A 118 23.78 7.27 0.59
CA THR A 118 23.09 7.30 1.88
C THR A 118 21.92 8.29 1.93
N PRO A 119 22.06 9.57 1.50
CA PRO A 119 20.94 10.50 1.53
C PRO A 119 19.80 10.07 0.59
N ALA A 120 20.09 9.48 -0.58
CA ALA A 120 19.04 8.96 -1.46
C ALA A 120 18.27 7.80 -0.81
N LYS A 121 19.01 6.87 -0.19
CA LYS A 121 18.46 5.72 0.53
C LYS A 121 17.52 6.16 1.66
N ILE A 122 17.92 7.18 2.43
CA ILE A 122 17.07 7.74 3.51
C ILE A 122 15.81 8.37 2.92
N CYS A 123 15.93 9.22 1.89
CA CYS A 123 14.78 9.88 1.27
C CYS A 123 13.78 8.88 0.67
N LEU A 124 14.26 7.88 -0.07
CA LEU A 124 13.44 6.84 -0.66
C LEU A 124 12.86 5.91 0.42
N GLY A 125 13.64 5.56 1.44
CA GLY A 125 13.19 4.74 2.57
C GLY A 125 12.09 5.40 3.39
N LEU A 126 12.21 6.71 3.68
CA LEU A 126 11.16 7.48 4.34
C LEU A 126 9.90 7.57 3.47
N THR A 127 10.07 7.76 2.15
CA THR A 127 8.94 7.75 1.22
C THR A 127 8.21 6.40 1.24
N ALA A 128 8.96 5.30 1.12
CA ALA A 128 8.42 3.95 1.16
C ALA A 128 7.70 3.68 2.49
N LEU A 129 8.24 4.14 3.62
CA LEU A 129 7.58 4.01 4.92
C LEU A 129 6.24 4.75 4.97
N VAL A 130 6.17 5.99 4.48
CA VAL A 130 4.92 6.75 4.46
C VAL A 130 3.88 6.08 3.54
N MET A 131 4.30 5.64 2.35
CA MET A 131 3.42 4.89 1.43
C MET A 131 2.94 3.57 2.03
N PHE A 132 3.79 2.89 2.81
CA PHE A 132 3.43 1.67 3.53
C PHE A 132 2.38 1.91 4.62
N VAL A 133 2.58 2.93 5.46
CA VAL A 133 1.59 3.29 6.50
C VAL A 133 0.27 3.73 5.86
N TYR A 134 0.33 4.56 4.81
CA TYR A 134 -0.85 4.98 4.04
C TYR A 134 -1.60 3.76 3.49
N SER A 135 -0.89 2.86 2.80
CA SER A 135 -1.50 1.70 2.17
C SER A 135 -2.13 0.75 3.18
N LEU A 136 -1.42 0.38 4.26
CA LEU A 136 -1.99 -0.49 5.30
C LEU A 136 -3.21 0.14 5.98
N ASN A 137 -3.12 1.43 6.33
CA ASN A 137 -4.23 2.11 7.00
C ASN A 137 -5.48 2.09 6.13
N PHE A 138 -5.37 2.51 4.88
CA PHE A 138 -6.56 2.64 4.05
C PHE A 138 -7.06 1.31 3.51
N MET A 139 -6.16 0.42 3.09
CA MET A 139 -6.55 -0.89 2.55
C MET A 139 -7.36 -1.73 3.54
N PHE A 140 -7.10 -1.61 4.85
CA PHE A 140 -7.77 -2.43 5.86
C PHE A 140 -8.61 -1.65 6.88
N LEU A 141 -8.37 -0.36 7.08
CA LEU A 141 -8.97 0.45 8.15
C LEU A 141 -9.62 1.74 7.59
N ALA A 142 -9.99 1.78 6.31
CA ALA A 142 -10.61 2.95 5.69
C ALA A 142 -11.92 3.36 6.38
N ASP A 143 -12.74 2.39 6.80
CA ASP A 143 -14.01 2.65 7.48
C ASP A 143 -13.74 3.43 8.78
N CYS A 144 -12.85 2.90 9.62
CA CYS A 144 -12.40 3.55 10.85
C CYS A 144 -11.76 4.91 10.65
N TYR A 145 -10.93 5.04 9.61
CA TYR A 145 -10.36 6.33 9.26
C TYR A 145 -11.44 7.37 8.94
N SER A 146 -12.47 6.97 8.18
CA SER A 146 -13.51 7.88 7.69
C SER A 146 -14.40 8.43 8.81
N ILE A 147 -14.53 7.71 9.92
CA ILE A 147 -15.26 8.12 11.13
C ILE A 147 -14.36 8.67 12.24
N GLY A 148 -13.12 9.05 11.92
CA GLY A 148 -12.20 9.63 12.90
C GLY A 148 -11.67 8.66 13.96
N GLY A 149 -11.87 7.35 13.79
CA GLY A 149 -11.57 6.32 14.78
C GLY A 149 -12.63 6.19 15.87
N ASP A 150 -13.84 6.69 15.64
CA ASP A 150 -14.93 6.55 16.60
C ASP A 150 -15.29 5.07 16.81
N GLY A 151 -15.19 4.60 18.05
CA GLY A 151 -15.43 3.21 18.41
C GLY A 151 -14.45 2.19 17.83
N CYS A 152 -13.34 2.60 17.18
CA CYS A 152 -12.47 1.64 16.51
C CYS A 152 -11.02 2.03 16.27
N PHE A 153 -10.20 1.03 15.94
CA PHE A 153 -8.78 1.22 15.72
C PHE A 153 -8.47 1.66 14.28
N THR A 154 -7.70 2.74 14.15
CA THR A 154 -7.09 3.16 12.88
C THR A 154 -5.70 3.71 13.15
N LEU A 155 -4.76 3.48 12.22
CA LEU A 155 -3.38 3.98 12.35
C LEU A 155 -3.31 5.49 12.11
N LEU A 156 -4.08 5.96 11.12
CA LEU A 156 -4.30 7.35 10.79
C LEU A 156 -5.79 7.63 11.00
N ASN A 157 -6.17 8.81 11.48
CA ASN A 157 -7.57 9.24 11.53
C ASN A 157 -7.75 10.55 10.76
N ASN A 158 -8.96 10.79 10.24
CA ASN A 158 -9.31 12.04 9.58
C ASN A 158 -9.76 13.13 10.57
N LYS A 159 -9.76 12.86 11.88
CA LYS A 159 -10.25 13.72 12.97
C LYS A 159 -11.72 14.16 12.87
N SER A 160 -12.48 13.53 11.97
CA SER A 160 -13.91 13.81 11.86
C SER A 160 -14.66 13.38 13.11
N THR A 161 -15.74 14.10 13.39
CA THR A 161 -16.68 13.80 14.47
C THR A 161 -18.07 13.62 13.88
N PRO A 162 -19.04 13.01 14.57
CA PRO A 162 -20.39 12.81 14.02
C PRO A 162 -21.08 14.09 13.50
N GLY A 163 -20.67 15.28 13.99
CA GLY A 163 -21.17 16.57 13.49
C GLY A 163 -20.44 17.14 12.26
N SER A 164 -19.37 16.48 11.80
CA SER A 164 -18.56 16.90 10.65
C SER A 164 -19.24 16.52 9.33
N ASP A 165 -19.16 17.39 8.32
CA ASP A 165 -19.79 17.16 7.01
C ASP A 165 -19.23 15.94 6.25
N PHE A 166 -18.02 15.51 6.60
CA PHE A 166 -17.30 14.39 5.97
C PHE A 166 -17.10 13.18 6.88
N PHE A 167 -17.70 13.17 8.07
CA PHE A 167 -17.74 11.97 8.91
C PHE A 167 -18.35 10.81 8.14
N GLY A 168 -17.66 9.67 8.12
CA GLY A 168 -18.19 8.46 7.50
C GLY A 168 -18.25 8.45 5.98
N ASN A 169 -17.61 9.42 5.32
CA ASN A 169 -17.68 9.55 3.87
C ASN A 169 -16.52 8.82 3.18
N GLY A 170 -16.85 8.04 2.15
CA GLY A 170 -15.85 7.63 1.17
C GLY A 170 -14.94 6.47 1.57
N ALA A 171 -15.28 5.66 2.57
CA ALA A 171 -14.39 4.58 3.00
C ALA A 171 -14.08 3.55 1.90
N PRO A 172 -15.03 3.08 1.06
CA PRO A 172 -14.70 2.17 -0.05
C PRO A 172 -13.72 2.77 -1.06
N GLU A 173 -13.86 4.06 -1.39
CA GLU A 173 -12.93 4.77 -2.29
C GLU A 173 -11.54 4.91 -1.65
N THR A 174 -11.53 5.20 -0.34
CA THR A 174 -10.30 5.32 0.44
C THR A 174 -9.56 3.98 0.51
N ALA A 175 -10.28 2.87 0.69
CA ALA A 175 -9.69 1.53 0.67
C ALA A 175 -9.04 1.20 -0.68
N PHE A 176 -9.72 1.55 -1.78
CA PHE A 176 -9.17 1.43 -3.12
C PHE A 176 -7.87 2.25 -3.28
N ASN A 177 -7.83 3.48 -2.78
CA ASN A 177 -6.61 4.30 -2.75
C ASN A 177 -5.47 3.67 -1.94
N GLY A 178 -5.78 3.04 -0.82
CA GLY A 178 -4.81 2.27 -0.03
C GLY A 178 -4.17 1.14 -0.84
N ILE A 179 -4.97 0.39 -1.59
CA ILE A 179 -4.50 -0.70 -2.45
C ILE A 179 -3.63 -0.18 -3.60
N LEU A 180 -4.03 0.90 -4.27
CA LEU A 180 -3.22 1.49 -5.33
C LEU A 180 -1.90 2.06 -4.80
N MET A 181 -1.89 2.66 -3.62
CA MET A 181 -0.66 3.09 -2.97
C MET A 181 0.24 1.90 -2.60
N PHE A 182 -0.34 0.76 -2.22
CA PHE A 182 0.43 -0.44 -1.88
C PHE A 182 1.31 -0.92 -3.04
N GLY A 183 0.81 -0.94 -4.27
CA GLY A 183 1.66 -1.28 -5.42
C GLY A 183 2.76 -0.25 -5.65
N ILE A 184 2.49 1.05 -5.52
CA ILE A 184 3.53 2.10 -5.61
C ILE A 184 4.60 1.93 -4.53
N PHE A 185 4.19 1.57 -3.31
CA PHE A 185 5.11 1.19 -2.24
C PHE A 185 6.00 0.01 -2.66
N LEU A 186 5.43 -1.07 -3.21
CA LEU A 186 6.21 -2.23 -3.68
C LEU A 186 7.22 -1.82 -4.76
N SER A 187 6.85 -0.90 -5.66
CA SER A 187 7.78 -0.39 -6.67
C SER A 187 8.97 0.36 -6.05
N SER A 188 8.74 1.10 -4.96
CA SER A 188 9.80 1.78 -4.21
C SER A 188 10.69 0.78 -3.46
N MET A 189 10.11 -0.29 -2.92
CA MET A 189 10.86 -1.39 -2.30
C MET A 189 11.75 -2.12 -3.30
N ILE A 190 11.29 -2.33 -4.54
CA ILE A 190 12.12 -2.92 -5.60
C ILE A 190 13.36 -2.05 -5.85
N ILE A 191 13.23 -0.72 -5.88
CA ILE A 191 14.37 0.18 -6.06
C ILE A 191 15.33 0.11 -4.86
N LEU A 192 14.78 0.04 -3.63
CA LEU A 192 15.57 -0.06 -2.41
C LEU A 192 16.37 -1.38 -2.32
N ILE A 193 15.80 -2.49 -2.81
CA ILE A 193 16.42 -3.82 -2.72
C ILE A 193 17.35 -4.10 -3.90
N GLU A 194 16.93 -3.80 -5.13
CA GLU A 194 17.71 -4.12 -6.35
C GLU A 194 18.62 -2.99 -6.82
N GLY A 195 18.36 -1.76 -6.35
CA GLY A 195 19.14 -0.58 -6.70
C GLY A 195 18.52 0.30 -7.78
N PRO A 196 19.16 1.44 -8.07
CA PRO A 196 18.59 2.51 -8.88
C PRO A 196 18.63 2.28 -10.39
N LYS A 197 19.50 1.38 -10.87
CA LYS A 197 19.87 1.26 -12.29
C LYS A 197 18.65 1.10 -13.21
N GLY A 198 18.47 2.04 -14.14
CA GLY A 198 17.37 2.03 -15.12
C GLY A 198 15.97 2.24 -14.52
N LYS A 199 15.84 2.59 -13.23
CA LYS A 199 14.55 2.71 -12.53
C LYS A 199 13.84 4.04 -12.77
N TRP A 200 14.30 4.88 -13.70
CA TRP A 200 13.54 6.03 -14.18
C TRP A 200 12.14 5.63 -14.68
N THR A 201 12.01 4.42 -15.25
CA THR A 201 10.75 3.81 -15.70
C THR A 201 9.73 3.67 -14.58
N THR A 202 10.19 3.55 -13.34
CA THR A 202 9.35 3.51 -12.14
C THR A 202 9.22 4.90 -11.54
N MET A 203 10.34 5.58 -11.32
CA MET A 203 10.38 6.82 -10.53
C MET A 203 9.67 8.00 -11.21
N ILE A 204 9.80 8.17 -12.53
CA ILE A 204 9.17 9.29 -13.24
C ILE A 204 7.63 9.21 -13.19
N PRO A 205 7.00 8.07 -13.54
CA PRO A 205 5.56 7.89 -13.36
C PRO A 205 5.07 8.15 -11.94
N VAL A 206 5.78 7.64 -10.93
CA VAL A 206 5.42 7.86 -9.51
C VAL A 206 5.51 9.34 -9.15
N MET A 207 6.54 10.07 -9.59
CA MET A 207 6.61 11.52 -9.39
C MET A 207 5.45 12.27 -10.04
N ILE A 208 5.03 11.88 -11.25
CA ILE A 208 3.89 12.50 -11.94
C ILE A 208 2.59 12.24 -11.16
N GLY A 209 2.35 11.02 -10.69
CA GLY A 209 1.17 10.70 -9.88
C GLY A 209 1.15 11.43 -8.53
N LEU A 210 2.30 11.48 -7.83
CA LEU A 210 2.43 12.23 -6.57
C LEU A 210 2.26 13.75 -6.77
N PHE A 211 2.69 14.28 -7.92
CA PHE A 211 2.46 15.67 -8.29
C PHE A 211 0.97 15.93 -8.55
N ALA A 212 0.30 15.09 -9.34
CA ALA A 212 -1.14 15.21 -9.57
C ALA A 212 -1.92 15.14 -8.24
N MET A 213 -1.53 14.22 -7.35
CA MET A 213 -2.13 14.08 -6.02
C MET A 213 -1.90 15.32 -5.15
N THR A 214 -0.70 15.91 -5.19
CA THR A 214 -0.39 17.16 -4.50
C THR A 214 -1.30 18.28 -4.97
N VAL A 215 -1.45 18.43 -6.29
CA VAL A 215 -2.31 19.45 -6.89
C VAL A 215 -3.77 19.24 -6.48
N ALA A 216 -4.29 18.00 -6.59
CA ALA A 216 -5.65 17.67 -6.18
C ALA A 216 -5.96 18.04 -4.72
N MET A 217 -5.04 17.73 -3.79
CA MET A 217 -5.23 18.07 -2.38
C MET A 217 -5.11 19.57 -2.07
N TRP A 218 -4.28 20.30 -2.82
CA TRP A 218 -4.11 21.75 -2.62
C TRP A 218 -5.18 22.59 -3.31
N MET A 219 -5.78 22.07 -4.37
CA MET A 219 -6.89 22.70 -5.08
C MET A 219 -8.25 22.38 -4.43
N ASP A 220 -8.27 21.57 -3.38
CA ASP A 220 -9.47 21.30 -2.59
C ASP A 220 -10.05 22.59 -1.97
N ASP A 221 -11.25 22.95 -2.41
CA ASP A 221 -12.10 24.01 -1.87
C ASP A 221 -13.35 23.47 -1.16
N THR A 222 -13.51 22.15 -1.06
CA THR A 222 -14.67 21.50 -0.44
C THR A 222 -14.67 21.51 1.08
N GLY A 223 -13.54 21.87 1.70
CA GLY A 223 -13.35 21.94 3.16
C GLY A 223 -13.10 20.58 3.84
N VAL A 224 -13.06 19.48 3.07
CA VAL A 224 -12.83 18.12 3.60
C VAL A 224 -11.49 18.01 4.32
N LEU A 225 -10.47 18.71 3.84
CA LEU A 225 -9.14 18.73 4.44
C LEU A 225 -8.97 19.80 5.52
N ASP A 226 -10.03 20.48 5.96
CA ASP A 226 -9.91 21.57 6.94
C ASP A 226 -9.80 21.07 8.39
N GLU A 227 -10.46 19.95 8.75
CA GLU A 227 -10.30 19.34 10.08
C GLU A 227 -8.98 18.55 10.19
N ASN A 228 -8.53 17.93 9.10
CA ASN A 228 -7.22 17.30 9.02
C ASN A 228 -6.46 17.76 7.79
N THR A 229 -5.72 18.87 7.96
CA THR A 229 -4.85 19.45 6.92
C THR A 229 -3.56 18.65 6.68
N THR A 230 -3.29 17.60 7.47
CA THR A 230 -2.06 16.80 7.37
C THR A 230 -1.77 16.30 5.95
N PRO A 231 -2.74 15.73 5.20
CA PRO A 231 -2.51 15.26 3.83
C PRO A 231 -2.03 16.37 2.88
N LYS A 232 -2.54 17.61 3.02
CA LYS A 232 -2.11 18.78 2.23
C LYS A 232 -0.60 19.01 2.34
N TYR A 233 0.02 18.68 3.47
CA TYR A 233 1.46 18.88 3.67
C TYR A 233 2.29 17.61 3.45
N VAL A 234 1.78 16.45 3.87
CA VAL A 234 2.54 15.19 3.79
C VAL A 234 2.78 14.77 2.35
N VAL A 235 1.78 14.86 1.46
CA VAL A 235 1.93 14.43 0.06
C VAL A 235 3.01 15.22 -0.69
N PRO A 236 3.02 16.58 -0.66
CA PRO A 236 4.12 17.34 -1.26
C PRO A 236 5.49 17.05 -0.62
N VAL A 237 5.56 16.79 0.69
CA VAL A 237 6.82 16.38 1.33
C VAL A 237 7.30 15.03 0.78
N VAL A 238 6.40 14.06 0.63
CA VAL A 238 6.70 12.75 0.04
C VAL A 238 7.17 12.91 -1.41
N LEU A 239 6.51 13.75 -2.21
CA LEU A 239 6.94 14.08 -3.57
C LEU A 239 8.36 14.64 -3.58
N VAL A 240 8.67 15.60 -2.71
CA VAL A 240 10.00 16.21 -2.64
C VAL A 240 11.05 15.18 -2.21
N LEU A 241 10.77 14.36 -1.20
CA LEU A 241 11.70 13.30 -0.78
C LEU A 241 11.95 12.29 -1.90
N TYR A 242 10.90 11.86 -2.60
CA TYR A 242 11.02 10.94 -3.71
C TYR A 242 11.82 11.56 -4.88
N ALA A 243 11.54 12.81 -5.23
CA ALA A 243 12.27 13.54 -6.27
C ALA A 243 13.75 13.77 -5.89
N VAL A 244 14.02 14.15 -4.65
CA VAL A 244 15.40 14.29 -4.14
C VAL A 244 16.14 12.96 -4.24
N SER A 245 15.50 11.84 -3.87
CA SER A 245 16.12 10.52 -4.03
C SER A 245 16.45 10.21 -5.49
N TYR A 246 15.55 10.53 -6.43
CA TYR A 246 15.76 10.38 -7.87
C TYR A 246 16.99 11.18 -8.34
N PHE A 247 17.08 12.46 -7.95
CA PHE A 247 18.19 13.32 -8.35
C PHE A 247 19.54 12.88 -7.75
N LEU A 248 19.53 12.40 -6.51
CA LEU A 248 20.74 11.94 -5.83
C LEU A 248 21.28 10.61 -6.38
N MET A 249 20.45 9.80 -7.05
CA MET A 249 20.85 8.53 -7.65
C MET A 249 21.13 8.64 -9.16
N LYS A 250 21.17 9.85 -9.74
CA LYS A 250 21.45 10.03 -11.18
C LYS A 250 22.80 9.46 -11.60
N ASP A 251 23.82 9.67 -10.78
CA ASP A 251 25.18 9.17 -11.03
C ASP A 251 25.29 7.65 -10.78
N GLU A 252 24.33 7.06 -10.07
CA GLU A 252 24.21 5.62 -9.84
C GLU A 252 23.42 4.90 -10.97
N GLY A 253 23.06 5.63 -12.04
CA GLY A 253 22.44 5.05 -13.23
C GLY A 253 20.91 4.97 -13.18
N VAL A 254 20.21 5.77 -12.36
CA VAL A 254 18.73 5.85 -12.43
C VAL A 254 18.23 6.09 -13.84
N ASN A 255 18.93 6.95 -14.58
CA ASN A 255 18.57 7.35 -15.94
C ASN A 255 19.17 6.46 -17.04
N GLU A 256 19.72 5.30 -16.68
CA GLU A 256 20.22 4.38 -17.69
C GLU A 256 19.10 3.95 -18.65
N GLY A 257 19.37 4.04 -19.96
CA GLY A 257 18.38 3.80 -21.02
C GLY A 257 17.39 4.95 -21.26
N LEU A 258 17.36 6.01 -20.44
CA LEU A 258 16.45 7.15 -20.63
C LEU A 258 16.81 7.98 -21.88
N SER A 259 18.10 8.17 -22.16
CA SER A 259 18.56 8.92 -23.35
C SER A 259 18.23 8.20 -24.66
N ASP A 260 18.15 6.87 -24.61
CA ASP A 260 17.84 6.01 -25.76
C ASP A 260 16.33 5.78 -25.92
N TYR A 261 15.53 6.24 -24.95
CA TYR A 261 14.09 6.13 -25.00
C TYR A 261 13.51 6.98 -26.13
N LYS A 262 12.99 6.27 -27.13
CA LYS A 262 12.19 6.84 -28.22
C LYS A 262 10.81 6.22 -28.14
N PRO A 263 9.76 7.01 -27.83
CA PRO A 263 8.40 6.50 -27.79
C PRO A 263 8.01 5.86 -29.13
N GLY A 264 7.59 4.60 -29.09
CA GLY A 264 7.07 3.88 -30.24
C GLY A 264 6.53 2.52 -29.80
N ILE A 265 5.55 1.94 -30.50
CA ILE A 265 5.02 0.63 -30.11
C ILE A 265 6.12 -0.42 -30.32
N LYS A 266 6.65 -0.96 -29.23
CA LYS A 266 7.81 -1.89 -29.23
C LYS A 266 7.45 -3.32 -28.79
N VAL A 267 6.21 -3.54 -28.39
CA VAL A 267 5.68 -4.87 -28.06
C VAL A 267 5.40 -5.65 -29.33
N GLN A 268 5.82 -6.91 -29.40
CA GLN A 268 5.65 -7.76 -30.59
C GLN A 268 4.40 -8.66 -30.52
N ASP A 269 4.06 -9.15 -29.33
CA ASP A 269 2.89 -9.99 -29.08
C ASP A 269 1.61 -9.16 -29.21
N LYS A 270 0.79 -9.53 -30.19
CA LYS A 270 -0.43 -8.79 -30.54
C LYS A 270 -1.47 -8.79 -29.42
N PHE A 271 -1.58 -9.86 -28.64
CA PHE A 271 -2.55 -9.95 -27.55
C PHE A 271 -2.11 -9.07 -26.37
N ALA A 272 -0.83 -9.12 -26.01
CA ALA A 272 -0.27 -8.23 -25.00
C ALA A 272 -0.34 -6.76 -25.42
N MET A 273 -0.08 -6.46 -26.70
CA MET A 273 -0.22 -5.12 -27.25
C MET A 273 -1.65 -4.58 -27.09
N VAL A 274 -2.66 -5.37 -27.48
CA VAL A 274 -4.07 -4.98 -27.31
C VAL A 274 -4.39 -4.79 -25.83
N ALA A 275 -3.95 -5.70 -24.96
CA ALA A 275 -4.17 -5.57 -23.52
C ALA A 275 -3.56 -4.27 -22.96
N LEU A 276 -2.33 -3.93 -23.33
CA LEU A 276 -1.68 -2.69 -22.93
C LEU A 276 -2.35 -1.45 -23.50
N ILE A 277 -2.82 -1.47 -24.75
CA ILE A 277 -3.59 -0.36 -25.34
C ILE A 277 -4.87 -0.14 -24.54
N LEU A 278 -5.62 -1.21 -24.22
CA LEU A 278 -6.83 -1.12 -23.40
C LEU A 278 -6.52 -0.58 -22.01
N LEU A 279 -5.45 -1.05 -21.36
CA LEU A 279 -5.00 -0.53 -20.06
C LEU A 279 -4.70 0.97 -20.12
N VAL A 280 -4.01 1.43 -21.17
CA VAL A 280 -3.70 2.86 -21.34
C VAL A 280 -4.98 3.67 -21.57
N LEU A 281 -5.89 3.21 -22.43
CA LEU A 281 -7.14 3.94 -22.72
C LEU A 281 -8.07 4.00 -21.50
N MET A 282 -8.28 2.87 -20.82
CA MET A 282 -9.06 2.82 -19.58
C MET A 282 -8.41 3.67 -18.49
N GLY A 283 -7.09 3.52 -18.31
CA GLY A 283 -6.32 4.25 -17.33
C GLY A 283 -6.37 5.77 -17.56
N LEU A 284 -6.25 6.24 -18.80
CA LEU A 284 -6.42 7.65 -19.15
C LEU A 284 -7.86 8.12 -18.90
N PHE A 285 -8.86 7.34 -19.30
CA PHE A 285 -10.27 7.68 -19.05
C PHE A 285 -10.54 7.88 -17.57
N TYR A 286 -10.18 6.92 -16.72
CA TYR A 286 -10.39 6.98 -15.27
C TYR A 286 -9.53 8.04 -14.58
N SER A 287 -8.23 8.06 -14.85
CA SER A 287 -7.32 9.01 -14.20
C SER A 287 -7.69 10.46 -14.48
N LEU A 288 -7.90 10.81 -15.76
CA LEU A 288 -8.16 12.20 -16.14
C LEU A 288 -9.52 12.68 -15.63
N ARG A 289 -10.58 11.87 -15.75
CA ARG A 289 -11.91 12.28 -15.27
C ARG A 289 -11.97 12.43 -13.76
N MET A 290 -11.28 11.55 -13.02
CA MET A 290 -11.24 11.63 -11.56
C MET A 290 -10.39 12.82 -11.08
N ILE A 291 -9.32 13.17 -11.78
CA ILE A 291 -8.48 14.32 -11.44
C ILE A 291 -9.17 15.65 -11.80
N PHE A 292 -9.76 15.75 -13.00
CA PHE A 292 -10.24 17.03 -13.54
C PHE A 292 -11.74 17.30 -13.31
N THR A 293 -12.54 16.26 -13.15
CA THR A 293 -14.01 16.35 -12.98
C THR A 293 -14.50 15.35 -11.92
N PRO A 294 -13.95 15.36 -10.69
CA PRO A 294 -14.34 14.42 -9.63
C PRO A 294 -15.82 14.55 -9.25
N ASP A 295 -16.38 15.76 -9.29
CA ASP A 295 -17.79 16.08 -9.09
C ASP A 295 -18.71 15.28 -10.04
N THR A 296 -18.32 15.21 -11.32
CA THR A 296 -19.08 14.49 -12.35
C THR A 296 -19.03 12.98 -12.08
N VAL A 297 -17.86 12.45 -11.71
CA VAL A 297 -17.71 11.03 -11.32
C VAL A 297 -18.61 10.71 -10.13
N ILE A 298 -18.64 11.58 -9.11
CA ILE A 298 -19.51 11.41 -7.95
C ILE A 298 -20.98 11.46 -8.37
N SER A 299 -21.38 12.39 -9.23
CA SER A 299 -22.78 12.51 -9.68
C SER A 299 -23.28 11.31 -10.49
N GLU A 300 -22.39 10.64 -11.23
CA GLU A 300 -22.71 9.40 -11.96
C GLU A 300 -22.77 8.19 -11.03
N GLY A 301 -21.85 8.12 -10.06
CA GLY A 301 -21.82 7.07 -9.04
C GLY A 301 -22.96 7.19 -8.03
N PHE A 302 -23.33 8.42 -7.67
CA PHE A 302 -24.29 8.80 -6.63
C PHE A 302 -25.28 9.86 -7.14
N PRO A 303 -26.16 9.48 -8.09
CA PRO A 303 -27.12 10.40 -8.68
C PRO A 303 -28.07 11.01 -7.64
N SER A 304 -28.26 12.32 -7.73
CA SER A 304 -29.12 13.06 -6.81
C SER A 304 -30.58 12.65 -6.98
N GLY A 305 -31.29 12.51 -5.85
CA GLY A 305 -32.72 12.15 -5.82
C GLY A 305 -33.01 10.65 -5.70
N GLU A 306 -31.98 9.78 -5.77
CA GLU A 306 -32.15 8.36 -5.49
C GLU A 306 -32.28 8.08 -3.98
N GLU A 307 -33.24 7.23 -3.59
CA GLU A 307 -33.50 6.90 -2.18
C GLU A 307 -32.29 6.24 -1.51
N TRP A 308 -31.58 5.37 -2.23
CA TRP A 308 -30.39 4.70 -1.70
C TRP A 308 -29.23 5.67 -1.47
N VAL A 309 -29.11 6.73 -2.28
CA VAL A 309 -28.10 7.79 -2.06
C VAL A 309 -28.46 8.62 -0.84
N ALA A 310 -29.74 8.95 -0.67
CA ALA A 310 -30.22 9.62 0.55
C ALA A 310 -29.96 8.77 1.80
N ALA A 311 -30.10 7.45 1.71
CA ALA A 311 -29.79 6.52 2.79
C ALA A 311 -28.30 6.52 3.20
N LEU A 312 -27.38 6.81 2.27
CA LEU A 312 -25.96 6.97 2.59
C LEU A 312 -25.65 8.23 3.41
N GLY A 313 -26.54 9.22 3.39
CA GLY A 313 -26.45 10.42 4.22
C GLY A 313 -26.94 10.24 5.66
N LEU A 314 -27.57 9.10 5.99
CA LEU A 314 -28.05 8.81 7.34
C LEU A 314 -26.88 8.47 8.27
N ASP A 315 -27.01 8.86 9.54
CA ASP A 315 -26.00 8.59 10.58
C ASP A 315 -25.63 7.10 10.68
N SER A 316 -26.58 6.19 10.46
CA SER A 316 -26.33 4.74 10.47
C SER A 316 -25.37 4.28 9.37
N SER A 317 -25.49 4.86 8.17
CA SER A 317 -24.63 4.51 7.03
C SER A 317 -23.27 5.20 7.13
N ARG A 318 -23.27 6.46 7.61
CA ARG A 318 -22.05 7.24 7.84
C ARG A 318 -21.22 6.65 8.99
N ALA A 319 -21.85 6.16 10.05
CA ALA A 319 -21.13 5.44 11.12
C ALA A 319 -20.40 4.18 10.63
N LEU A 320 -20.79 3.63 9.48
CA LEU A 320 -20.13 2.50 8.82
C LEU A 320 -19.11 2.93 7.74
N GLY A 321 -18.86 4.23 7.54
CA GLY A 321 -17.96 4.73 6.50
C GLY A 321 -18.54 4.69 5.07
N GLN A 322 -19.82 4.37 4.92
CA GLN A 322 -20.44 4.13 3.60
C GLN A 322 -20.89 5.38 2.86
N GLY A 323 -20.70 6.57 3.44
CA GLY A 323 -21.09 7.84 2.85
C GLY A 323 -20.47 8.08 1.47
N VAL A 324 -21.07 9.03 0.75
CA VAL A 324 -20.60 9.47 -0.57
C VAL A 324 -19.16 10.01 -0.46
N PRO A 325 -18.22 9.61 -1.33
CA PRO A 325 -16.84 10.08 -1.24
C PRO A 325 -16.76 11.58 -1.57
N SER A 326 -15.75 12.25 -1.03
CA SER A 326 -15.44 13.63 -1.41
C SER A 326 -14.72 13.71 -2.76
N GLU A 327 -14.76 14.89 -3.38
CA GLU A 327 -14.05 15.17 -4.64
C GLU A 327 -12.55 14.92 -4.52
N VAL A 328 -11.94 15.33 -3.39
CA VAL A 328 -10.52 15.07 -3.11
C VAL A 328 -10.22 13.57 -3.10
N THR A 329 -11.06 12.78 -2.44
CA THR A 329 -10.83 11.34 -2.34
C THR A 329 -10.84 10.70 -3.72
N VAL A 330 -11.76 11.11 -4.59
CA VAL A 330 -11.85 10.65 -5.99
C VAL A 330 -10.64 11.13 -6.81
N ALA A 331 -10.23 12.39 -6.67
CA ALA A 331 -9.07 12.94 -7.40
C ALA A 331 -7.74 12.28 -7.00
N VAL A 332 -7.61 11.85 -5.73
CA VAL A 332 -6.50 11.02 -5.26
C VAL A 332 -6.50 9.67 -5.98
N SER A 333 -7.66 9.03 -6.16
CA SER A 333 -7.79 7.79 -6.94
C SER A 333 -7.30 7.97 -8.36
N GLY A 334 -7.75 9.04 -9.03
CA GLY A 334 -7.29 9.36 -10.39
C GLY A 334 -5.78 9.55 -10.48
N SER A 335 -5.18 10.22 -9.49
CA SER A 335 -3.74 10.45 -9.40
C SER A 335 -2.93 9.16 -9.21
N LEU A 336 -3.48 8.21 -8.45
CA LEU A 336 -2.87 6.89 -8.26
C LEU A 336 -3.00 6.02 -9.51
N ILE A 337 -4.19 5.99 -10.13
CA ILE A 337 -4.42 5.28 -11.41
C ILE A 337 -3.46 5.77 -12.49
N LEU A 338 -3.19 7.08 -12.53
CA LEU A 338 -2.25 7.68 -13.50
C LEU A 338 -0.88 7.00 -13.49
N VAL A 339 -0.37 6.59 -12.32
CA VAL A 339 0.93 5.89 -12.22
C VAL A 339 0.89 4.56 -12.97
N TYR A 340 -0.14 3.75 -12.75
CA TYR A 340 -0.33 2.46 -13.43
C TYR A 340 -0.58 2.61 -14.93
N THR A 341 -1.30 3.67 -15.32
CA THR A 341 -1.50 4.04 -16.72
C THR A 341 -0.17 4.35 -17.40
N LEU A 342 0.68 5.14 -16.76
CA LEU A 342 2.01 5.49 -17.26
C LEU A 342 2.95 4.30 -17.30
N TRP A 343 2.88 3.38 -16.33
CA TRP A 343 3.61 2.11 -16.39
C TRP A 343 3.17 1.26 -17.58
N SER A 344 1.86 1.09 -17.79
CA SER A 344 1.34 0.35 -18.94
C SER A 344 1.76 0.99 -20.27
N ALA A 345 1.72 2.33 -20.34
CA ALA A 345 2.19 3.08 -21.50
C ALA A 345 3.70 2.85 -21.73
N LEU A 346 4.51 2.86 -20.68
CA LEU A 346 5.95 2.60 -20.78
C LEU A 346 6.26 1.20 -21.28
N VAL A 347 5.55 0.16 -20.81
CA VAL A 347 5.74 -1.20 -21.37
C VAL A 347 5.38 -1.23 -22.85
N LEU A 348 4.28 -0.58 -23.24
CA LEU A 348 3.86 -0.50 -24.63
C LEU A 348 4.89 0.24 -25.51
N THR A 349 5.46 1.34 -25.02
CA THR A 349 6.32 2.25 -25.81
C THR A 349 7.81 1.96 -25.70
N ASN A 350 8.26 1.30 -24.63
CA ASN A 350 9.65 0.95 -24.39
C ASN A 350 9.95 -0.52 -24.72
N GLY A 351 8.91 -1.37 -24.76
CA GLY A 351 9.04 -2.81 -24.95
C GLY A 351 9.09 -3.56 -23.62
N ALA A 352 8.96 -4.89 -23.69
CA ALA A 352 8.83 -5.72 -22.51
C ALA A 352 10.13 -5.90 -21.70
N SER A 353 11.28 -5.92 -22.37
CA SER A 353 12.56 -6.31 -21.75
C SER A 353 12.84 -5.52 -20.47
N GLY A 354 12.98 -6.24 -19.35
CA GLY A 354 13.30 -5.70 -18.03
C GLY A 354 12.20 -4.86 -17.36
N GLN A 355 10.96 -4.88 -17.87
CA GLN A 355 9.85 -4.10 -17.30
C GLN A 355 9.13 -4.79 -16.13
N TRP A 356 9.65 -5.91 -15.61
CA TRP A 356 9.09 -6.58 -14.44
C TRP A 356 8.92 -5.63 -13.24
N SER A 357 9.79 -4.64 -13.06
CA SER A 357 9.73 -3.74 -11.90
C SER A 357 8.55 -2.78 -11.88
N VAL A 358 7.84 -2.64 -13.00
CA VAL A 358 6.58 -1.88 -13.08
C VAL A 358 5.36 -2.79 -13.22
N MET A 359 5.52 -3.96 -13.86
CA MET A 359 4.42 -4.93 -14.01
C MET A 359 4.14 -5.76 -12.76
N HIS A 360 5.15 -6.10 -11.96
CA HIS A 360 4.97 -6.82 -10.69
C HIS A 360 4.14 -6.00 -9.69
N PRO A 361 4.50 -4.73 -9.37
CA PRO A 361 3.64 -3.87 -8.57
C PRO A 361 2.20 -3.78 -9.07
N SER A 362 2.01 -3.68 -10.39
CA SER A 362 0.70 -3.64 -11.02
C SER A 362 -0.10 -4.91 -10.74
N LEU A 363 0.51 -6.09 -10.89
CA LEU A 363 -0.14 -7.36 -10.57
C LEU A 363 -0.54 -7.46 -9.09
N PHE A 364 0.37 -7.11 -8.18
CA PHE A 364 0.07 -7.15 -6.75
C PHE A 364 -1.07 -6.19 -6.36
N ALA A 365 -1.08 -4.98 -6.92
CA ALA A 365 -2.15 -4.01 -6.69
C ALA A 365 -3.50 -4.51 -7.23
N PHE A 366 -3.59 -4.88 -8.50
CA PHE A 366 -4.88 -5.21 -9.12
C PHE A 366 -5.44 -6.59 -8.70
N ILE A 367 -4.59 -7.52 -8.26
CA ILE A 367 -5.06 -8.71 -7.53
C ILE A 367 -5.70 -8.30 -6.21
N SER A 368 -5.07 -7.40 -5.46
CA SER A 368 -5.63 -6.91 -4.20
C SER A 368 -6.92 -6.12 -4.42
N VAL A 369 -7.01 -5.31 -5.48
CA VAL A 369 -8.27 -4.65 -5.89
C VAL A 369 -9.35 -5.69 -6.13
N THR A 370 -9.06 -6.72 -6.93
CA THR A 370 -10.04 -7.77 -7.25
C THR A 370 -10.53 -8.50 -6.00
N ILE A 371 -9.62 -8.87 -5.11
CA ILE A 371 -9.95 -9.53 -3.83
C ILE A 371 -10.76 -8.59 -2.93
N GLY A 372 -10.33 -7.34 -2.80
CA GLY A 372 -11.01 -6.33 -1.98
C GLY A 372 -12.41 -6.05 -2.47
N THR A 373 -12.60 -5.85 -3.78
CA THR A 373 -13.93 -5.67 -4.39
C THR A 373 -14.81 -6.89 -4.17
N TYR A 374 -14.29 -8.10 -4.40
CA TYR A 374 -15.06 -9.33 -4.16
C TYR A 374 -15.49 -9.48 -2.69
N THR A 375 -14.57 -9.25 -1.76
CA THR A 375 -14.86 -9.35 -0.32
C THR A 375 -15.85 -8.27 0.10
N GLY A 376 -15.69 -7.04 -0.38
CA GLY A 376 -16.63 -5.95 -0.12
C GLY A 376 -18.04 -6.22 -0.67
N MET A 377 -18.17 -6.92 -1.81
CA MET A 377 -19.48 -7.34 -2.32
C MET A 377 -20.14 -8.37 -1.39
N LEU A 378 -19.37 -9.33 -0.87
CA LEU A 378 -19.89 -10.31 0.10
C LEU A 378 -20.26 -9.67 1.44
N ALA A 379 -19.48 -8.67 1.86
CA ALA A 379 -19.68 -7.92 3.10
C ALA A 379 -20.77 -6.82 2.99
N GLY A 380 -21.33 -6.60 1.80
CA GLY A 380 -22.29 -5.52 1.57
C GLY A 380 -21.71 -4.10 1.70
N THR A 381 -20.38 -3.95 1.64
CA THR A 381 -19.68 -2.66 1.70
C THR A 381 -19.26 -2.13 0.32
N ALA A 382 -19.31 -2.97 -0.72
CA ALA A 382 -19.02 -2.56 -2.09
C ALA A 382 -20.18 -1.81 -2.74
N ARG A 383 -19.83 -0.80 -3.55
CA ARG A 383 -20.78 0.03 -4.29
C ARG A 383 -21.13 -0.66 -5.61
N THR A 384 -22.37 -1.10 -5.76
CA THR A 384 -22.84 -1.85 -6.95
C THR A 384 -24.24 -1.44 -7.43
N VAL A 385 -24.75 -0.30 -6.95
CA VAL A 385 -26.16 0.09 -7.18
C VAL A 385 -26.36 0.80 -8.52
N SER A 386 -25.66 1.92 -8.76
CA SER A 386 -25.73 2.68 -10.01
C SER A 386 -24.91 2.03 -11.13
N ASP A 387 -25.24 2.36 -12.39
CA ASP A 387 -24.47 1.94 -13.57
C ASP A 387 -22.98 2.33 -13.45
N GLY A 388 -22.69 3.54 -12.94
CA GLY A 388 -21.33 3.99 -12.66
C GLY A 388 -20.61 3.09 -11.67
N ASN A 389 -21.24 2.82 -10.52
CA ASN A 389 -20.67 1.95 -9.49
C ASN A 389 -20.47 0.50 -9.98
N GLN A 390 -21.39 -0.01 -10.81
CA GLN A 390 -21.25 -1.34 -11.43
C GLN A 390 -20.07 -1.37 -12.41
N MET A 391 -19.90 -0.34 -13.24
CA MET A 391 -18.73 -0.25 -14.11
C MET A 391 -17.43 -0.22 -13.31
N ASP A 392 -17.38 0.53 -12.21
CA ASP A 392 -16.19 0.62 -11.36
C ASP A 392 -15.86 -0.70 -10.66
N ALA A 393 -16.88 -1.41 -10.17
CA ALA A 393 -16.73 -2.75 -9.59
C ALA A 393 -16.21 -3.78 -10.62
N LEU A 394 -16.55 -3.63 -11.90
CA LEU A 394 -16.06 -4.49 -12.99
C LEU A 394 -14.68 -4.09 -13.51
N ALA A 395 -14.33 -2.80 -13.44
CA ALA A 395 -13.09 -2.27 -13.99
C ALA A 395 -11.85 -2.87 -13.29
N GLY A 396 -11.87 -3.02 -11.96
CA GLY A 396 -10.76 -3.60 -11.21
C GLY A 396 -10.36 -5.02 -11.68
N PRO A 397 -11.29 -6.00 -11.67
CA PRO A 397 -11.05 -7.35 -12.19
C PRO A 397 -10.64 -7.38 -13.66
N LEU A 398 -11.22 -6.53 -14.50
CA LEU A 398 -10.85 -6.43 -15.91
C LEU A 398 -9.40 -5.93 -16.07
N VAL A 399 -9.01 -4.89 -15.34
CA VAL A 399 -7.64 -4.38 -15.34
C VAL A 399 -6.67 -5.44 -14.83
N MET A 400 -7.00 -6.16 -13.76
CA MET A 400 -6.19 -7.29 -13.27
C MET A 400 -5.95 -8.33 -14.37
N LEU A 401 -7.01 -8.73 -15.08
CA LEU A 401 -6.90 -9.69 -16.18
C LEU A 401 -6.01 -9.17 -17.32
N LEU A 402 -6.19 -7.90 -17.72
CA LEU A 402 -5.39 -7.30 -18.79
C LEU A 402 -3.91 -7.18 -18.40
N VAL A 403 -3.61 -6.79 -17.16
CA VAL A 403 -2.23 -6.75 -16.63
C VAL A 403 -1.62 -8.15 -16.61
N ALA A 404 -2.38 -9.17 -16.19
CA ALA A 404 -1.93 -10.56 -16.20
C ALA A 404 -1.67 -11.07 -17.62
N ILE A 405 -2.56 -10.80 -18.57
CA ILE A 405 -2.37 -11.14 -19.99
C ILE A 405 -1.10 -10.48 -20.52
N ALA A 406 -0.94 -9.18 -20.31
CA ALA A 406 0.24 -8.44 -20.76
C ALA A 406 1.50 -9.04 -20.13
N TYR A 407 1.53 -9.24 -18.81
CA TYR A 407 2.69 -9.77 -18.11
C TYR A 407 3.10 -11.17 -18.60
N PHE A 408 2.19 -12.14 -18.56
CA PHE A 408 2.53 -13.53 -18.84
C PHE A 408 2.87 -13.76 -20.31
N ARG A 409 2.22 -13.03 -21.24
CA ARG A 409 2.55 -13.14 -22.67
C ARG A 409 3.87 -12.47 -23.03
N LEU A 410 4.26 -11.40 -22.33
CA LEU A 410 5.50 -10.68 -22.59
C LEU A 410 6.73 -11.33 -21.95
N ARG A 411 6.58 -12.42 -21.18
CA ARG A 411 7.71 -13.19 -20.66
C ARG A 411 8.69 -13.63 -21.75
N SER A 412 8.19 -14.09 -22.91
CA SER A 412 9.04 -14.48 -24.03
C SER A 412 9.73 -13.30 -24.73
N GLU A 413 9.25 -12.07 -24.52
CA GLU A 413 9.88 -10.82 -24.99
C GLU A 413 10.82 -10.21 -23.94
N GLY A 414 11.11 -10.94 -22.86
CA GLY A 414 12.06 -10.52 -21.85
C GLY A 414 11.47 -9.72 -20.69
N MET A 415 10.16 -9.82 -20.43
CA MET A 415 9.52 -9.13 -19.28
C MET A 415 10.31 -9.27 -17.97
N GLU A 416 10.89 -10.45 -17.73
CA GLU A 416 11.66 -10.82 -16.54
C GLU A 416 13.19 -10.71 -16.75
N ASP A 417 13.66 -10.10 -17.84
CA ASP A 417 15.09 -9.91 -18.09
C ASP A 417 15.73 -9.07 -16.97
N GLY A 418 16.87 -9.53 -16.47
CA GLY A 418 17.56 -8.89 -15.36
C GLY A 418 16.74 -8.86 -14.06
N MET A 419 15.75 -9.75 -13.93
CA MET A 419 15.02 -9.93 -12.68
C MET A 419 15.92 -10.58 -11.63
N THR A 420 16.14 -9.84 -10.56
CA THR A 420 16.95 -10.27 -9.43
C THR A 420 16.16 -10.14 -8.15
N PHE A 421 16.53 -10.92 -7.15
CA PHE A 421 16.09 -10.75 -5.77
C PHE A 421 17.34 -10.65 -4.89
N GLN A 422 17.50 -9.52 -4.20
CA GLN A 422 18.72 -9.20 -3.46
C GLN A 422 19.99 -9.25 -4.34
N GLY A 423 19.84 -8.94 -5.63
CA GLY A 423 20.92 -8.98 -6.61
C GLY A 423 21.32 -10.37 -7.12
N GLU A 424 20.63 -11.44 -6.73
CA GLU A 424 20.78 -12.78 -7.33
C GLU A 424 19.69 -13.00 -8.38
N GLU A 425 20.05 -13.58 -9.53
CA GLU A 425 19.07 -13.94 -10.55
C GLU A 425 18.07 -14.97 -10.02
N VAL A 426 16.80 -14.77 -10.34
CA VAL A 426 15.72 -15.63 -9.88
C VAL A 426 14.99 -16.27 -11.05
N GLU A 427 14.57 -17.53 -10.87
CA GLU A 427 13.76 -18.23 -11.85
C GLU A 427 12.35 -17.65 -11.94
N SER A 428 11.75 -17.69 -13.14
CA SER A 428 10.39 -17.21 -13.40
C SER A 428 9.30 -17.87 -12.52
N ALA A 429 9.54 -19.11 -12.09
CA ALA A 429 8.67 -19.82 -11.16
C ALA A 429 8.59 -19.13 -9.79
N TRP A 430 9.66 -18.45 -9.37
CA TRP A 430 9.72 -17.74 -8.08
C TRP A 430 8.66 -16.66 -8.00
N PHE A 431 8.58 -15.78 -9.01
CA PHE A 431 7.59 -14.71 -9.01
C PHE A 431 6.17 -15.27 -9.07
N THR A 432 5.93 -16.27 -9.91
CA THR A 432 4.60 -16.89 -10.05
C THR A 432 4.13 -17.48 -8.72
N ASN A 433 5.00 -18.20 -8.01
CA ASN A 433 4.69 -18.76 -6.69
C ASN A 433 4.51 -17.66 -5.63
N GLY A 434 5.33 -16.60 -5.68
CA GLY A 434 5.20 -15.44 -4.81
C GLY A 434 3.86 -14.72 -4.99
N LEU A 435 3.44 -14.53 -6.24
CA LEU A 435 2.16 -13.91 -6.60
C LEU A 435 0.96 -14.72 -6.09
N LEU A 436 0.99 -16.04 -6.26
CA LEU A 436 -0.05 -16.94 -5.75
C LEU A 436 -0.10 -16.94 -4.22
N THR A 437 1.06 -16.99 -3.57
CA THR A 437 1.17 -16.92 -2.11
C THR A 437 0.63 -15.60 -1.58
N PHE A 438 0.97 -14.49 -2.24
CA PHE A 438 0.45 -13.16 -1.93
C PHE A 438 -1.08 -13.12 -2.07
N ALA A 439 -1.63 -13.63 -3.17
CA ALA A 439 -3.07 -13.66 -3.39
C ALA A 439 -3.81 -14.44 -2.28
N LEU A 440 -3.27 -15.57 -1.84
CA LEU A 440 -3.81 -16.34 -0.71
C LEU A 440 -3.77 -15.55 0.61
N ILE A 441 -2.66 -14.87 0.89
CA ILE A 441 -2.51 -14.06 2.09
C ILE A 441 -3.47 -12.87 2.07
N MET A 442 -3.53 -12.13 0.97
CA MET A 442 -4.45 -11.00 0.83
C MET A 442 -5.90 -11.46 0.94
N GLY A 443 -6.26 -12.58 0.31
CA GLY A 443 -7.58 -13.19 0.47
C GLY A 443 -7.92 -13.50 1.93
N ALA A 444 -6.97 -14.09 2.68
CA ALA A 444 -7.15 -14.35 4.10
C ALA A 444 -7.26 -13.06 4.92
N LEU A 445 -6.42 -12.06 4.66
CA LEU A 445 -6.43 -10.79 5.38
C LEU A 445 -7.73 -10.01 5.15
N PHE A 446 -8.17 -9.86 3.91
CA PHE A 446 -9.45 -9.20 3.61
C PHE A 446 -10.63 -9.96 4.24
N ALA A 447 -10.64 -11.29 4.16
CA ALA A 447 -11.70 -12.08 4.79
C ALA A 447 -11.72 -11.94 6.32
N ILE A 448 -10.55 -11.99 6.96
CA ILE A 448 -10.40 -11.77 8.41
C ILE A 448 -10.92 -10.38 8.76
N VAL A 449 -10.46 -9.33 8.08
CA VAL A 449 -10.88 -7.96 8.36
C VAL A 449 -12.40 -7.84 8.21
N SER A 450 -13.00 -8.30 7.11
CA SER A 450 -14.45 -8.22 6.94
C SER A 450 -15.24 -9.00 8.00
N ILE A 451 -14.82 -10.23 8.33
CA ILE A 451 -15.51 -11.05 9.35
C ILE A 451 -15.40 -10.44 10.74
N PHE A 452 -14.20 -10.01 11.14
CA PHE A 452 -14.01 -9.44 12.48
C PHE A 452 -14.62 -8.05 12.60
N TRP A 453 -14.72 -7.30 11.50
CA TRP A 453 -15.30 -5.95 11.49
C TRP A 453 -16.84 -5.97 11.52
N GLU A 454 -17.49 -6.84 10.75
CA GLU A 454 -18.96 -7.00 10.80
C GLU A 454 -19.49 -7.46 12.17
N ASN A 455 -18.65 -8.09 12.99
CA ASN A 455 -19.05 -8.59 14.32
C ASN A 455 -18.83 -7.59 15.47
N VAL A 456 -18.34 -6.37 15.18
CA VAL A 456 -18.11 -5.31 16.19
C VAL A 456 -19.14 -4.17 16.10
N GLY A 457 -19.89 -4.09 14.99
CA GLY A 457 -20.96 -3.09 14.75
C GLY A 457 -22.27 -3.39 15.47
#